data_AF-A0A938F2X5-F1
#
_entry.id   AF-A0A938F2X5-F1
#
_cell.length_a   1.000
_cell.length_b   1.000
_cell.length_c   1.000
_cell.angle_alpha   90.00
_cell.angle_beta   90.00
_cell.angle_gamma   90.00
#
_symmetry.space_group_name_H-M   'P 1'
#
loop_
_entity.id
_entity.type
_entity.pdbx_description
1 polymer ?
#
loop_
_entity_poly.entity_id
_entity_poly.type
_entity_poly.pdbx_seq_one_letter_code
_entity_poly.pdbx_strand_id
1 'polypeptide(L)' 'MEVFISKKDSGLTFDSKIKCNQIRTVDKLRLLKSAGKISQEILKNVEDAILIHLGILREGLLNYS' A
#
# COMPACT_ATOMS: atom_id res chain seq x y z
N MET A 1 -8.87 -4.44 -2.66
CA MET A 1 -7.76 -5.12 -1.97
C MET A 1 -7.25 -4.20 -0.87
N GLU A 2 -6.95 -4.74 0.30
CA GLU A 2 -6.54 -3.96 1.47
C GLU A 2 -5.27 -4.54 2.07
N VAL A 3 -4.33 -3.68 2.48
CA VAL A 3 -3.12 -4.07 3.20
C VAL A 3 -3.17 -3.45 4.59
N PHE A 4 -3.03 -4.29 5.62
CA PHE A 4 -3.03 -3.85 7.02
C PHE A 4 -1.74 -3.11 7.39
N ILE A 5 -1.88 -2.08 8.21
CA ILE A 5 -0.77 -1.35 8.82
C ILE A 5 -1.00 -1.28 10.34
N SER A 6 -0.01 -1.75 11.08
CA SER A 6 0.08 -1.59 12.54
C SER A 6 0.49 -0.17 12.91
N LYS A 7 -0.16 0.41 13.92
CA LYS A 7 0.22 1.71 14.51
C LYS A 7 1.61 1.70 15.14
N LYS A 8 2.06 0.53 15.63
CA LYS A 8 3.35 0.37 16.32
C LYS A 8 4.53 0.64 15.38
N ASP A 9 4.37 0.28 14.11
CA ASP A 9 5.47 0.23 13.14
C ASP A 9 5.38 1.33 12.07
N SER A 10 4.26 2.04 12.02
CA SER A 10 3.98 3.03 10.97
C SER A 10 4.10 4.48 11.40
N GLY A 11 4.07 4.76 12.71
CA GLY A 11 3.97 6.12 13.24
C GLY A 11 2.57 6.73 13.12
N LEU A 12 1.56 5.95 12.71
CA LEU A 12 0.16 6.37 12.72
C LEU A 12 -0.43 6.29 14.14
N THR A 13 -1.44 7.11 14.42
CA THR A 13 -2.13 7.11 15.72
C THR A 13 -2.93 5.83 15.97
N PHE A 14 -3.41 5.19 14.90
CA PHE A 14 -4.29 4.03 14.95
C PHE A 14 -3.91 2.98 13.92
N ASP A 15 -4.26 1.72 14.20
CA ASP A 15 -4.15 0.65 13.23
C ASP A 15 -5.02 0.99 12.01
N SER A 16 -4.47 0.77 10.82
CA SER A 16 -4.99 1.34 9.59
C SER A 16 -4.93 0.33 8.45
N LYS A 17 -5.56 0.68 7.32
CA LYS A 17 -5.53 -0.12 6.10
C LYS A 17 -5.27 0.76 4.88
N ILE A 18 -4.39 0.32 3.98
CA ILE A 18 -4.20 0.94 2.66
C ILE A 18 -5.27 0.38 1.72
N LYS A 19 -6.06 1.27 1.12
CA LYS A 19 -7.05 0.93 0.09
C LYS A 19 -6.40 0.96 -1.29
N CYS A 20 -5.81 -0.17 -1.69
CA CYS A 20 -5.02 -0.29 -2.93
C CYS A 20 -5.87 -0.14 -4.21
N ASN A 21 -7.20 -0.20 -4.10
CA ASN A 21 -8.14 0.06 -5.18
C ASN A 21 -8.59 1.53 -5.27
N GLN A 22 -8.13 2.41 -4.37
CA GLN A 22 -8.52 3.83 -4.33
C GLN A 22 -7.33 4.73 -4.67
N ILE A 23 -6.68 4.47 -5.80
CA ILE A 23 -5.50 5.22 -6.28
C ILE A 23 -5.95 6.46 -7.04
N ARG A 24 -5.27 7.59 -6.81
CA ARG A 24 -5.53 8.86 -7.51
C ARG A 24 -4.22 9.59 -7.77
N THR A 25 -4.09 10.22 -8.94
CA THR A 25 -3.05 11.21 -9.20
C THR A 25 -3.40 12.51 -8.47
N VAL A 26 -2.44 13.07 -7.74
CA VAL A 26 -2.62 14.31 -6.97
C VAL A 26 -1.45 15.26 -7.21
N ASP A 27 -1.74 16.56 -7.17
CA ASP A 27 -0.71 17.59 -7.19
C ASP A 27 0.08 17.62 -5.87
N LYS A 28 1.38 17.96 -5.94
CA LYS A 28 2.27 17.97 -4.76
C LYS A 28 1.83 18.97 -3.68
N LEU A 29 1.15 20.06 -4.05
CA LEU A 29 0.64 21.06 -3.12
C LEU A 29 -0.44 20.48 -2.18
N ARG A 30 -1.07 19.35 -2.52
CA ARG A 30 -2.03 18.66 -1.65
C ARG A 30 -1.36 17.87 -0.51
N LEU A 31 -0.05 17.64 -0.57
CA LEU A 31 0.70 16.90 0.43
C LEU A 31 1.22 17.85 1.51
N LEU A 32 0.45 18.02 2.59
CA LEU A 32 0.76 19.00 3.64
C LEU A 32 1.87 18.56 4.60
N LYS A 33 1.89 17.27 4.99
CA LYS A 33 2.86 16.71 5.94
C LYS A 33 3.01 15.21 5.78
N SER A 34 4.17 14.68 6.17
CA SER A 34 4.38 13.23 6.33
C SER A 34 3.60 12.72 7.54
N ALA A 35 2.73 11.72 7.34
CA ALA A 35 1.92 11.13 8.42
C ALA A 35 2.61 9.97 9.14
N GLY A 36 3.58 9.32 8.50
CA GLY A 36 4.22 8.11 9.00
C GLY A 36 5.19 7.53 7.97
N LYS A 37 5.63 6.30 8.22
CA LYS A 37 6.48 5.51 7.32
C LYS A 37 5.93 4.09 7.23
N ILE A 38 6.26 3.38 6.16
CA ILE A 38 5.94 1.97 6.01
C ILE A 38 7.23 1.20 5.70
N SER A 39 7.31 -0.04 6.17
CA SER A 39 8.45 -0.91 5.87
C SER A 39 8.46 -1.32 4.40
N GLN A 40 9.63 -1.74 3.91
CA GLN A 40 9.77 -2.23 2.54
C GLN A 40 8.91 -3.48 2.27
N GLU A 41 8.70 -4.32 3.29
CA GLU A 41 7.85 -5.50 3.21
C GLU A 41 6.37 -5.11 3.00
N ILE A 42 5.86 -4.16 3.79
CA ILE A 42 4.49 -3.65 3.61
C ILE A 42 4.33 -3.01 2.24
N LEU A 43 5.33 -2.24 1.80
CA LEU A 43 5.33 -1.60 0.49
C LEU A 43 5.26 -2.62 -0.65
N LYS A 44 5.95 -3.77 -0.53
CA LYS A 44 5.87 -4.87 -1.51
C LYS A 44 4.45 -5.45 -1.57
N ASN A 45 3.83 -5.69 -0.42
CA ASN A 45 2.45 -6.20 -0.36
C ASN A 45 1.45 -5.22 -1.00
N VAL A 46 1.70 -3.90 -0.86
CA VAL A 46 0.91 -2.86 -1.53
C VAL A 46 1.12 -2.90 -3.04
N GLU A 47 2.37 -3.02 -3.52
CA GLU A 47 2.67 -3.16 -4.95
C GLU A 47 1.94 -4.37 -5.54
N ASP A 48 2.04 -5.54 -4.92
CA ASP A 48 1.38 -6.76 -5.38
C ASP A 48 -0.16 -6.59 -5.40
N ALA A 49 -0.75 -5.99 -4.36
CA ALA A 49 -2.18 -5.71 -4.32
C ALA A 49 -2.64 -4.72 -5.41
N ILE A 50 -1.80 -3.74 -5.77
CA ILE A 50 -2.09 -2.81 -6.88
C ILE A 50 -2.01 -3.54 -8.22
N LEU A 51 -0.97 -4.33 -8.44
CA LEU A 51 -0.77 -5.08 -9.69
C LEU A 51 -1.92 -6.05 -9.94
N ILE A 52 -2.33 -6.81 -8.91
CA ILE A 52 -3.49 -7.70 -9.00
C ILE A 52 -4.77 -6.91 -9.30
N HIS A 53 -4.99 -5.76 -8.65
CA HIS A 53 -6.16 -4.92 -8.94
C HIS A 53 -6.18 -4.43 -10.40
N LEU A 54 -5.01 -4.20 -11.00
CA LEU A 54 -4.85 -3.78 -12.40
C LEU A 54 -4.81 -4.94 -13.40
N GLY A 55 -4.88 -6.21 -12.93
CA GLY A 55 -4.76 -7.39 -13.77
C GLY A 55 -3.34 -7.64 -14.30
N ILE A 56 -2.32 -7.05 -13.68
CA ILE A 56 -0.91 -7.24 -14.04
C ILE A 56 -0.33 -8.35 -13.15
N LEU A 57 0.16 -9.42 -13.76
CA LEU A 57 0.81 -10.52 -13.04
C LEU A 57 2.32 -10.41 -13.18
N ARG A 58 3.03 -10.42 -12.04
CA ARG A 58 4.49 -10.62 -12.01
C ARG A 58 4.79 -12.12 -12.12
N GLU A 59 5.76 -12.48 -12.96
CA GLU A 59 6.42 -13.80 -12.92
C GLU A 59 6.97 -14.02 -11.49
N GLY A 60 6.25 -14.79 -10.69
CA GLY A 60 6.50 -14.95 -9.24
C GLY A 60 5.23 -15.03 -8.39
N LEU A 61 4.13 -14.38 -8.83
CA LEU A 61 2.81 -14.49 -8.17
C LEU A 61 2.03 -15.75 -8.57
N LEU A 62 2.42 -16.41 -9.67
CA LEU A 62 1.81 -17.65 -10.17
C LEU A 62 2.03 -18.88 -9.26
N ASN A 63 2.89 -18.77 -8.24
CA ASN A 63 3.14 -19.86 -7.29
C ASN A 63 2.14 -19.91 -6.12
N TYR A 64 1.11 -19.05 -6.14
CA TYR A 64 0.07 -18.97 -5.11
C TYR A 64 -1.34 -19.35 -5.63
N SER A 65 -1.43 -20.03 -6.77
CA SER A 65 -2.70 -20.55 -7.33
C SER A 65 -2.85 -22.05 -7.10
#